data_AF-A0A353PGX0-F1
#
_entry.id   AF-A0A353PGX0-F1
#
_cell.length_a   1.000
_cell.length_b   1.000
_cell.length_c   1.000
_cell.angle_alpha   90.00
_cell.angle_beta   90.00
_cell.angle_gamma   90.00
#
_symmetry.space_group_name_H-M   'P 1'
#
loop_
_entity.id
_entity.type
_entity.pdbx_description
1 polymer ?
#
loop_
_entity_poly.entity_id
_entity_poly.type
_entity_poly.pdbx_seq_one_letter_code
_entity_poly.pdbx_strand_id
1 'polypeptide(L)'
;FSGADLANLVNEAALFATRRGAEAVTMDDFTAAVERIVAGLEKRNRLLNPREREIVAHHEMGHAFIALGLGGSERVHKVSIIPRGVGALGYT
;
A
#
# COMPACT_ATOMS: atom_id res chain seq x y z
N PHE A 1 -12.84 4.77 7.87
CA PHE A 1 -12.10 5.20 9.07
C PHE A 1 -13.07 5.77 10.09
N SER A 2 -13.07 5.20 11.30
CA SER A 2 -13.67 5.72 12.53
C SER A 2 -12.66 6.60 13.28
N GLY A 3 -13.07 7.21 14.40
CA GLY A 3 -12.15 7.95 15.27
C GLY A 3 -11.00 7.09 15.83
N ALA A 4 -11.27 5.82 16.12
CA ALA A 4 -10.24 4.86 16.53
C ALA A 4 -9.25 4.57 15.39
N ASP A 5 -9.74 4.47 14.14
CA ASP A 5 -8.87 4.23 12.99
C ASP A 5 -7.96 5.43 12.72
N LEU A 6 -8.45 6.66 12.92
CA LEU A 6 -7.64 7.88 12.80
C LEU A 6 -6.57 7.95 13.89
N ALA A 7 -6.91 7.61 15.14
CA ALA A 7 -5.94 7.54 16.23
C ALA A 7 -4.83 6.51 15.92
N ASN A 8 -5.20 5.35 15.39
CA ASN A 8 -4.26 4.33 14.96
C ASN A 8 -3.37 4.81 13.79
N LEU A 9 -3.95 5.50 12.80
CA LEU A 9 -3.21 6.07 11.67
C LEU A 9 -2.12 7.04 12.13
N VAL A 10 -2.47 7.98 13.03
CA VAL A 10 -1.52 8.96 13.57
C VAL A 10 -0.41 8.25 14.35
N ASN A 11 -0.76 7.24 15.15
CA ASN A 11 0.22 6.46 15.90
C ASN A 11 1.21 5.72 14.98
N GLU A 12 0.71 5.05 13.94
CA GLU A 12 1.57 4.34 12.98
C GLU A 12 2.49 5.30 12.20
N ALA A 13 2.00 6.49 11.82
CA ALA A 13 2.83 7.51 11.19
C ALA A 13 3.97 7.98 12.11
N ALA A 14 3.68 8.21 13.39
CA ALA A 14 4.71 8.54 14.38
C ALA A 14 5.74 7.41 14.57
N LEU A 15 5.30 6.15 14.55
CA LEU A 15 6.20 4.99 14.61
C LEU A 15 7.12 4.91 13.37
N PHE A 16 6.62 5.23 12.18
CA PHE A 16 7.45 5.31 10.97
C PHE A 16 8.51 6.40 11.08
N ALA A 17 8.13 7.61 11.51
CA ALA A 17 9.06 8.71 11.72
C ALA A 17 10.15 8.36 12.74
N THR A 18 9.76 7.71 13.84
CA THR A 18 10.67 7.27 14.90
C THR A 18 11.67 6.23 14.39
N ARG A 19 11.23 5.24 13.59
CA ARG A 19 12.12 4.18 13.06
C ARG A 19 13.21 4.72 12.13
N ARG A 20 12.95 5.83 11.43
CA ARG A 20 13.94 6.51 10.59
C ARG A 20 14.78 7.56 11.35
N GLY A 21 14.58 7.70 12.66
CA GLY A 21 15.32 8.65 13.51
C GLY A 21 15.00 10.11 13.23
N ALA A 22 13.79 10.41 12.79
CA ALA A 22 13.41 11.78 12.40
C ALA A 22 12.88 12.62 13.55
N GLU A 23 13.12 13.92 13.47
CA GLU A 23 12.65 14.90 14.45
C GLU A 23 11.17 15.28 14.26
N ALA A 24 10.61 15.03 13.08
CA ALA A 24 9.22 15.35 12.75
C ALA A 24 8.61 14.31 11.81
N VAL A 25 7.30 14.11 11.98
CA VAL A 25 6.44 13.29 11.11
C VAL A 25 6.22 14.05 9.79
N THR A 26 6.29 13.34 8.67
CA THR A 26 6.02 13.88 7.33
C THR A 26 4.82 13.17 6.68
N MET A 27 4.38 13.69 5.54
CA MET A 27 3.34 13.04 4.74
C MET A 27 3.73 11.65 4.25
N ASP A 28 5.02 11.38 4.08
CA ASP A 28 5.49 10.04 3.70
C ASP A 28 5.25 9.02 4.81
N ASP A 29 5.38 9.42 6.08
CA ASP A 29 5.08 8.55 7.21
C ASP A 29 3.58 8.23 7.28
N PHE A 30 2.71 9.22 7.00
CA PHE A 30 1.27 8.98 6.88
C PHE A 30 0.93 8.08 5.71
N THR A 31 1.58 8.27 4.56
CA THR A 31 1.40 7.40 3.39
C THR A 31 1.77 5.96 3.72
N ALA A 32 2.91 5.74 4.37
CA ALA A 32 3.35 4.42 4.81
C ALA A 32 2.40 3.81 5.87
N ALA A 33 1.86 4.63 6.78
CA ALA A 33 0.90 4.20 7.79
C ALA A 33 -0.43 3.77 7.17
N VAL A 34 -0.98 4.53 6.22
CA VAL A 34 -2.19 4.14 5.47
C VAL A 34 -1.95 2.81 4.75
N GLU A 35 -0.82 2.66 4.05
CA GLU A 35 -0.50 1.43 3.35
C GLU A 35 -0.40 0.21 4.28
N ARG A 36 0.20 0.39 5.47
CA ARG A 36 0.29 -0.67 6.48
C ARG A 36 -1.08 -1.05 7.02
N ILE A 37 -1.97 -0.08 7.25
CA ILE A 37 -3.32 -0.34 7.78
C ILE A 37 -4.21 -1.02 6.75
N VAL A 38 -4.17 -0.55 5.49
CA VAL A 38 -5.04 -1.05 4.41
C VAL A 38 -4.52 -2.36 3.83
N ALA A 39 -3.25 -2.41 3.43
CA ALA A 39 -2.68 -3.56 2.74
C ALA A 39 -1.90 -4.52 3.66
N GLY A 40 -1.65 -4.12 4.90
CA GLY A 40 -0.91 -4.92 5.88
C GLY A 40 0.62 -4.80 5.76
N LEU A 41 1.31 -5.64 6.52
CA LEU A 41 2.77 -5.69 6.58
C LEU A 41 3.39 -6.05 5.24
N GLU A 42 4.39 -5.29 4.82
CA GLU A 42 5.24 -5.62 3.68
C GLU A 42 6.03 -6.91 3.95
N LYS A 43 5.98 -7.85 3.01
CA LYS A 43 6.71 -9.12 3.11
C LYS A 43 8.03 -9.07 2.36
N ARG A 44 9.04 -8.47 2.99
CA ARG A 44 10.40 -8.37 2.42
C ARG A 44 11.05 -9.72 2.09
N ASN A 45 10.68 -10.79 2.80
CA ASN A 45 11.24 -12.13 2.60
C ASN A 45 10.55 -12.94 1.49
N ARG A 46 9.44 -12.47 0.93
CA ARG A 46 8.76 -13.15 -0.18
C ARG A 46 9.16 -12.50 -1.49
N LEU A 47 10.29 -12.93 -2.01
CA LEU A 47 10.77 -12.53 -3.33
C LEU A 47 9.97 -13.30 -4.40
N LEU A 48 9.21 -12.57 -5.20
CA LEU A 48 8.58 -13.09 -6.41
C LEU A 48 9.66 -13.32 -7.46
N ASN A 49 9.62 -14.46 -8.15
CA ASN A 49 10.51 -14.68 -9.28
C ASN A 49 10.14 -13.75 -10.46
N PRO A 50 11.01 -13.55 -11.47
CA PRO A 50 10.76 -12.62 -12.56
C PRO A 50 9.43 -12.85 -13.29
N ARG A 51 9.05 -14.11 -13.51
CA ARG A 51 7.81 -14.49 -14.18
C ARG A 51 6.58 -14.19 -13.31
N GLU A 52 6.64 -14.46 -12.01
CA GLU A 52 5.58 -14.12 -11.08
C GLU A 52 5.38 -12.60 -10.99
N ARG A 53 6.47 -11.82 -10.97
CA ARG A 53 6.41 -10.35 -10.98
C ARG A 53 5.71 -9.82 -12.22
N GLU A 54 6.00 -10.38 -13.38
CA GLU A 54 5.37 -9.99 -14.65
C GLU A 54 3.87 -10.31 -14.63
N ILE A 55 3.48 -11.50 -14.17
CA ILE A 55 2.07 -11.89 -14.03
C ILE A 55 1.33 -10.93 -13.10
N VAL A 56 1.90 -10.62 -11.93
CA VAL A 56 1.29 -9.68 -10.97
C VAL A 56 1.20 -8.28 -11.57
N ALA A 57 2.24 -7.81 -12.27
CA ALA A 57 2.21 -6.50 -12.93
C ALA A 57 1.07 -6.41 -13.95
N HIS A 58 0.86 -7.44 -14.76
CA HIS A 58 -0.28 -7.47 -15.69
C HIS A 58 -1.63 -7.52 -14.98
N HIS A 59 -1.73 -8.26 -13.87
CA HIS A 59 -2.95 -8.34 -13.07
C HIS A 59 -3.36 -6.96 -12.50
N GLU A 60 -2.44 -6.29 -11.81
CA GLU A 60 -2.71 -4.99 -11.20
C GLU A 60 -2.95 -3.89 -12.25
N MET A 61 -2.18 -3.90 -13.35
CA MET A 61 -2.43 -2.97 -14.46
C MET A 61 -3.80 -3.22 -15.12
N GLY A 62 -4.28 -4.47 -15.15
CA GLY A 62 -5.64 -4.80 -15.58
C GLY A 62 -6.70 -4.09 -14.74
N HIS A 63 -6.59 -4.18 -13.41
CA HIS A 63 -7.48 -3.45 -12.50
C HIS A 63 -7.40 -1.93 -12.73
N ALA A 64 -6.19 -1.39 -12.87
CA ALA A 64 -5.98 0.04 -13.05
C ALA A 64 -6.60 0.56 -14.36
N PHE A 65 -6.41 -0.16 -15.48
CA PHE A 65 -6.97 0.24 -16.77
C PHE A 65 -8.49 0.19 -16.79
N ILE A 66 -9.08 -0.86 -16.21
CA ILE A 66 -10.54 -1.01 -16.15
C ILE A 66 -11.15 0.10 -15.29
N ALA A 67 -10.56 0.43 -14.14
CA ALA A 67 -10.99 1.55 -13.32
C ALA A 67 -10.92 2.88 -14.10
N LEU A 68 -9.81 3.17 -14.78
CA LEU A 68 -9.68 4.40 -15.57
C LEU A 68 -10.66 4.50 -16.75
N GLY A 69 -11.07 3.36 -17.32
CA GLY A 69 -11.98 3.31 -18.46
C GLY A 69 -13.46 3.38 -18.10
N LEU A 70 -13.83 3.00 -16.87
CA LEU A 70 -15.22 3.00 -16.42
C LEU A 70 -15.59 4.35 -15.80
N GLY A 71 -16.49 5.08 -16.46
CA GLY A 71 -17.03 6.32 -15.92
C GLY A 71 -17.71 6.10 -14.56
N GLY A 72 -17.26 6.80 -13.53
CA GLY A 72 -17.83 6.75 -12.18
C GLY A 72 -17.18 5.75 -11.23
N SER A 73 -16.09 5.06 -11.62
CA SER A 73 -15.30 4.31 -10.65
C SER A 73 -14.52 5.23 -9.72
N GLU A 74 -14.12 4.72 -8.55
CA GLU A 74 -13.13 5.41 -7.72
C GLU A 74 -11.81 5.60 -8.50
N ARG A 75 -11.12 6.70 -8.20
CA ARG A 75 -9.86 7.04 -8.84
C ARG A 75 -8.77 6.11 -8.31
N VAL A 76 -8.00 5.50 -9.20
CA VAL A 76 -6.80 4.74 -8.81
C VAL A 76 -5.80 5.71 -8.18
N HIS A 77 -5.42 5.44 -6.94
CA HIS A 77 -4.49 6.29 -6.19
C HIS A 77 -3.07 5.74 -6.21
N LYS A 78 -2.89 4.42 -6.20
CA LYS A 78 -1.57 3.79 -6.19
C LYS A 78 -1.66 2.34 -6.67
N VAL A 79 -0.73 1.96 -7.55
CA VAL A 79 -0.54 0.57 -7.97
C VAL A 79 0.79 0.05 -7.44
N SER A 80 0.81 -1.18 -6.92
CA SER A 80 2.03 -1.80 -6.38
C SER A 80 2.06 -3.30 -6.65
N ILE A 81 3.23 -3.80 -7.08
CA ILE A 81 3.51 -5.24 -7.20
C ILE A 81 4.31 -5.78 -6.00
N ILE A 82 4.45 -4.97 -4.95
CA ILE A 82 5.17 -5.36 -3.74
C ILE A 82 4.20 -6.14 -2.85
N PRO A 83 4.50 -7.42 -2.50
CA PRO A 83 3.59 -8.25 -1.74
C PRO A 83 3.42 -7.74 -0.30
N ARG A 84 2.17 -7.67 0.16
CA ARG A 84 1.79 -7.30 1.53
C ARG A 84 0.79 -8.31 2.11
N GLY A 85 0.77 -8.45 3.44
CA GLY A 85 -0.23 -9.29 4.12
C GLY A 85 -0.19 -10.79 3.76
N VAL A 86 -1.27 -11.52 4.05
CA VAL A 86 -1.43 -12.94 3.69
C VAL A 86 -2.26 -13.03 2.41
N GLY A 87 -1.62 -13.45 1.31
CA GLY A 87 -2.32 -13.75 0.05
C GLY A 87 -2.31 -12.63 -1.00
N ALA A 88 -1.95 -11.39 -0.66
CA ALA A 88 -1.83 -10.31 -1.64
C ALA A 88 -0.41 -10.25 -2.23
N LEU A 89 -0.31 -10.44 -3.56
CA LEU A 89 0.95 -10.36 -4.31
C LEU A 89 1.19 -8.97 -4.92
N GLY A 90 0.13 -8.15 -4.99
CA GLY A 90 0.10 -6.75 -5.43
C GLY A 90 -1.21 -6.10 -4.95
N TYR A 91 -1.40 -4.81 -5.25
CA TYR A 91 -2.67 -4.12 -5.06
C TYR A 91 -2.78 -2.88 -5.99
N THR A 92 -4.03 -2.48 -6.24
CA THR A 92 -4.45 -1.32 -7.07
C THR A 92 -5.37 -0.41 -6.27
#